data_AF-A0A061J2T3-F1
#
_entry.id   AF-A0A061J2T3-F1
#
_cell.length_a   1.000
_cell.length_b   1.000
_cell.length_c   1.000
_cell.angle_alpha   90.00
_cell.angle_beta   90.00
_cell.angle_gamma   90.00
#
_symmetry.space_group_name_H-M   'P 1'
#
loop_
_entity.id
_entity.type
_entity.pdbx_description
1 polymer ?
#
loop_
_entity_poly.entity_id
_entity_poly.type
_entity_poly.pdbx_seq_one_letter_code
_entity_poly.pdbx_strand_id
1 'polypeptide(L)'
;MYFIPFVYHASLFSVANAAGSLYAWYSTRRRMMLFTGAFNTTLAAVAAYVYPFDATLSNAYVSIAATCAFMQFVLHGLRTKALLRPTLLVGVYYAWCFSLLVYGVQRGRWAYVLRDD
;
A
#
# COMPACT_ATOMS: atom_id res chain seq x y z
N MET A 1 -19.91 5.82 13.11
CA MET A 1 -18.98 5.87 14.26
C MET A 1 -17.86 4.83 14.05
N TYR A 2 -16.91 5.09 13.13
CA TYR A 2 -15.75 4.21 12.83
C TYR A 2 -14.51 5.02 12.36
N PHE A 3 -14.42 6.29 12.75
CA PHE A 3 -13.37 7.20 12.29
C PHE A 3 -11.97 6.83 12.82
N ILE A 4 -11.94 6.26 14.03
CA ILE A 4 -10.71 5.89 14.74
C ILE A 4 -10.03 4.66 14.12
N PRO A 5 -10.70 3.54 13.74
CA PRO A 5 -9.97 2.43 13.11
C PRO A 5 -9.37 2.75 11.74
N PHE A 6 -10.03 3.52 10.88
CA PHE A 6 -9.52 3.76 9.51
C PHE A 6 -8.20 4.54 9.49
N VAL A 7 -8.10 5.63 10.26
CA VAL A 7 -6.92 6.49 10.30
C VAL A 7 -5.68 5.75 10.82
N TYR A 8 -5.85 4.89 11.84
CA TYR A 8 -4.73 4.12 12.41
C TYR A 8 -4.21 3.05 11.44
N HIS A 9 -5.11 2.46 10.65
CA HIS A 9 -4.68 1.48 9.65
C HIS A 9 -4.04 2.17 8.44
N ALA A 10 -4.55 3.33 8.03
CA ALA A 10 -3.95 4.14 6.98
C ALA A 10 -2.56 4.63 7.39
N SER A 11 -2.38 5.10 8.63
CA SER A 11 -1.07 5.54 9.13
C SER A 11 -0.07 4.39 9.26
N LEU A 12 -0.49 3.23 9.76
CA LEU A 12 0.36 2.04 9.84
C LEU A 12 0.77 1.56 8.44
N PHE A 13 -0.17 1.59 7.48
CA PHE A 13 0.12 1.34 6.07
C PHE A 13 1.15 2.33 5.52
N SER A 14 1.00 3.62 5.78
CA SER A 14 1.95 4.66 5.35
C SER A 14 3.35 4.44 5.91
N VAL A 15 3.48 4.10 7.19
CA VAL A 15 4.78 3.82 7.83
C VAL A 15 5.43 2.58 7.21
N ALA A 16 4.66 1.50 7.07
CA ALA A 16 5.17 0.26 6.48
C ALA A 16 5.56 0.45 5.00
N ASN A 17 4.79 1.26 4.27
CA ASN A 17 5.06 1.59 2.87
C ASN A 17 6.29 2.48 2.70
N ALA A 18 6.49 3.47 3.57
CA ALA A 18 7.71 4.26 3.59
C ALA A 18 8.95 3.38 3.88
N ALA A 19 8.86 2.48 4.86
CA ALA A 19 9.94 1.55 5.19
C ALA A 19 10.24 0.58 4.02
N GLY A 20 9.21 -0.01 3.41
CA GLY A 20 9.33 -0.89 2.25
C GLY A 20 9.94 -0.18 1.02
N SER A 21 9.54 1.06 0.76
CA SER A 21 10.11 1.90 -0.30
C SER A 21 11.57 2.26 -0.07
N LEU A 22 11.94 2.64 1.16
CA LEU A 22 13.32 2.92 1.53
C LEU A 22 14.20 1.69 1.37
N TYR A 23 13.70 0.53 1.81
CA TYR A 23 14.38 -0.74 1.65
C TYR A 23 14.58 -1.09 0.17
N ALA A 24 13.52 -1.00 -0.64
CA ALA A 24 13.58 -1.27 -2.08
C ALA A 24 14.55 -0.32 -2.81
N TRP A 25 14.58 0.95 -2.40
CA TRP A 25 15.54 1.93 -2.90
C TRP A 25 16.96 1.59 -2.48
N TYR A 26 17.20 1.22 -1.23
CA TYR A 26 18.52 0.85 -0.74
C TYR A 26 19.09 -0.35 -1.53
N SER A 27 18.28 -1.38 -1.76
CA SER A 27 18.70 -2.60 -2.46
C SER A 27 18.90 -2.42 -3.97
N THR A 28 18.13 -1.53 -4.62
CA THR A 28 18.13 -1.43 -6.09
C THR A 28 18.66 -0.10 -6.63
N ARG A 29 18.90 0.87 -5.76
CA ARG A 29 19.24 2.28 -6.04
C ARG A 29 18.25 3.00 -6.97
N ARG A 30 17.09 2.42 -7.27
CA ARG A 30 16.08 3.02 -8.15
C ARG A 30 15.24 4.03 -7.37
N ARG A 31 15.42 5.32 -7.68
CA ARG A 31 14.67 6.43 -7.06
C ARG A 31 13.14 6.32 -7.27
N MET A 32 12.70 5.65 -8.34
CA MET A 32 11.29 5.43 -8.64
C MET A 32 10.53 4.77 -7.47
N MET A 33 11.21 3.97 -6.64
CA MET A 33 10.60 3.33 -5.47
C MET A 33 10.26 4.27 -4.32
N LEU A 34 11.00 5.37 -4.21
CA LEU A 34 10.69 6.43 -3.26
C LEU A 34 9.47 7.21 -3.73
N PHE A 35 9.38 7.49 -5.03
CA PHE A 35 8.23 8.19 -5.62
C PHE A 35 6.94 7.38 -5.50
N THR A 36 6.96 6.08 -5.79
CA THR A 36 5.77 5.23 -5.62
C THR A 36 5.35 5.12 -4.15
N GLY A 37 6.31 4.99 -3.23
CA GLY A 37 6.06 5.02 -1.79
C GLY A 37 5.39 6.30 -1.32
N ALA A 38 5.97 7.45 -1.68
CA ALA A 38 5.44 8.76 -1.35
C ALA A 38 4.04 8.96 -1.93
N PHE A 39 3.86 8.66 -3.23
CA PHE A 39 2.59 8.84 -3.93
C PHE A 39 1.44 8.01 -3.32
N ASN A 40 1.68 6.73 -3.04
CA ASN A 40 0.67 5.85 -2.45
C ASN A 40 0.35 6.25 -1.00
N THR A 41 1.35 6.74 -0.27
CA THR A 41 1.18 7.28 1.09
C THR A 41 0.35 8.57 1.08
N THR A 42 0.61 9.47 0.13
CA THR A 42 -0.19 10.70 -0.04
C THR A 42 -1.61 10.40 -0.48
N LEU A 43 -1.82 9.42 -1.36
CA LEU A 43 -3.17 8.99 -1.77
C LEU A 43 -3.98 8.45 -0.58
N ALA A 44 -3.35 7.63 0.27
CA ALA A 44 -4.00 7.12 1.47
C ALA A 44 -4.33 8.25 2.47
N ALA A 45 -3.44 9.22 2.64
CA ALA A 45 -3.68 10.38 3.48
C ALA A 45 -4.82 11.26 2.91
N VAL A 46 -4.80 11.57 1.62
CA VAL A 46 -5.85 12.33 0.94
C VAL A 46 -7.20 11.62 1.08
N ALA A 47 -7.25 10.30 0.89
CA ALA A 47 -8.48 9.53 1.07
C ALA A 47 -9.03 9.62 2.50
N ALA A 48 -8.18 9.72 3.52
CA ALA A 48 -8.59 9.90 4.91
C ALA A 48 -9.05 11.31 5.26
N TYR A 49 -8.46 12.34 4.62
CA TYR A 49 -8.76 13.74 4.93
C TYR A 49 -9.89 14.33 4.08
N VAL A 50 -10.03 13.91 2.81
CA VAL A 50 -11.02 14.48 1.87
C VAL A 50 -12.39 13.82 2.02
N TYR A 51 -12.44 12.54 2.40
CA TYR A 51 -13.69 11.80 2.57
C TYR A 51 -13.91 11.36 4.03
N PRO A 52 -13.95 12.29 5.00
CA PRO A 52 -14.10 11.94 6.41
C PRO A 52 -15.46 11.31 6.73
N PHE A 53 -16.52 11.72 6.03
CA PHE A 53 -17.89 11.23 6.27
C PHE A 53 -18.34 10.14 5.29
N ASP A 54 -17.58 9.91 4.21
CA ASP A 54 -17.84 8.86 3.21
C ASP A 54 -16.88 7.69 3.40
N ALA A 55 -17.25 6.77 4.29
CA ALA A 55 -16.49 5.57 4.58
C ALA A 55 -16.33 4.66 3.34
N THR A 56 -17.30 4.68 2.42
CA THR A 56 -17.29 3.88 1.19
C THR A 56 -16.21 4.38 0.21
N LEU A 57 -16.18 5.69 -0.07
CA LEU A 57 -15.20 6.30 -0.96
C LEU A 57 -13.79 6.23 -0.38
N SER A 58 -13.61 6.58 0.90
CA SER A 58 -12.30 6.51 1.56
C SER A 58 -11.68 5.11 1.52
N ASN A 59 -12.45 4.06 1.81
CA ASN A 59 -11.97 2.67 1.69
C ASN A 59 -11.71 2.27 0.23
N ALA A 60 -12.53 2.71 -0.73
CA ALA A 60 -12.32 2.43 -2.15
C ALA A 60 -11.01 3.05 -2.69
N TYR A 61 -10.75 4.33 -2.37
CA TYR A 61 -9.52 5.01 -2.78
C TYR A 61 -8.26 4.38 -2.16
N VAL A 62 -8.31 4.02 -0.87
CA VAL A 62 -7.20 3.31 -0.22
C VAL A 62 -6.98 1.92 -0.80
N SER A 63 -8.06 1.19 -1.14
CA SER A 63 -7.98 -0.10 -1.82
C SER A 63 -7.28 0.01 -3.18
N ILE A 64 -7.68 0.98 -3.99
CA ILE A 64 -7.08 1.23 -5.31
C ILE A 64 -5.60 1.59 -5.15
N ALA A 65 -5.27 2.52 -4.25
CA ALA A 65 -3.90 2.93 -4.00
C ALA A 65 -3.01 1.75 -3.55
N ALA A 66 -3.48 0.91 -2.63
CA ALA A 66 -2.74 -0.25 -2.15
C ALA A 66 -2.55 -1.32 -3.26
N THR A 67 -3.57 -1.55 -4.07
CA THR A 67 -3.49 -2.51 -5.19
C THR A 67 -2.56 -2.01 -6.30
N CYS A 68 -2.58 -0.72 -6.60
CA CYS A 68 -1.63 -0.09 -7.52
C CYS A 68 -0.19 -0.18 -7.00
N ALA A 69 0.02 0.08 -5.70
CA ALA A 69 1.32 -0.09 -5.05
C ALA A 69 1.84 -1.52 -5.22
N PHE A 70 1.00 -2.51 -4.89
CA PHE A 70 1.31 -3.92 -5.04
C PHE A 70 1.81 -4.25 -6.47
N MET A 71 1.04 -3.87 -7.49
CA MET A 71 1.40 -4.14 -8.89
C MET A 71 2.75 -3.51 -9.26
N GLN A 72 2.99 -2.26 -8.84
CA GLN A 72 4.26 -1.56 -9.10
C GLN A 72 5.45 -2.25 -8.44
N PHE A 73 5.32 -2.65 -7.17
CA PHE A 73 6.40 -3.34 -6.44
C PHE A 73 6.65 -4.76 -6.99
N VAL A 74 5.60 -5.53 -7.27
CA VAL A 74 5.76 -6.87 -7.87
C VAL A 74 6.43 -6.79 -9.24
N LEU A 75 5.98 -5.89 -10.11
CA LEU A 75 6.60 -5.69 -11.44
C LEU A 75 8.07 -5.31 -11.33
N HIS A 76 8.44 -4.48 -10.35
CA HIS A 76 9.84 -4.16 -10.12
C HIS A 76 10.63 -5.35 -9.58
N GLY A 77 10.07 -6.14 -8.66
CA GLY A 77 10.69 -7.38 -8.18
C GLY A 77 11.02 -8.31 -9.35
N LEU A 78 10.05 -8.54 -10.23
CA LEU A 78 10.22 -9.36 -11.43
C LEU A 78 11.24 -8.80 -12.43
N ARG A 79 11.34 -7.47 -12.56
CA ARG A 79 12.33 -6.81 -13.45
C ARG A 79 13.74 -6.71 -12.85
N THR A 80 13.92 -7.02 -11.56
CA THR A 80 15.20 -6.79 -10.87
C THR A 80 15.86 -8.12 -10.54
N LYS A 81 16.94 -8.47 -11.26
CA LYS A 81 17.68 -9.73 -11.06
C LYS A 81 18.15 -9.96 -9.61
N ALA A 82 18.48 -8.91 -8.87
CA ALA A 82 18.86 -9.00 -7.47
C ALA A 82 17.71 -9.47 -6.56
N LEU A 83 16.46 -9.13 -6.91
CA LEU A 83 15.24 -9.52 -6.18
C LEU A 83 14.68 -10.88 -6.61
N LEU A 84 15.28 -11.54 -7.61
CA LEU A 84 14.95 -12.92 -7.99
C LEU A 84 15.80 -13.95 -7.23
N ARG A 85 16.80 -13.51 -6.47
CA ARG A 85 17.65 -14.42 -5.68
C ARG A 85 16.89 -14.91 -4.44
N PRO A 86 16.95 -16.22 -4.13
CA PRO A 86 16.27 -16.76 -2.95
C PRO A 86 17.03 -16.38 -1.69
N THR A 87 16.73 -15.19 -1.15
CA THR A 87 17.28 -14.69 0.11
C THR A 87 16.14 -14.31 1.05
N LEU A 88 16.38 -14.38 2.36
CA LEU A 88 15.40 -13.97 3.38
C LEU A 88 14.87 -12.54 3.16
N LEU A 89 15.78 -11.65 2.76
CA LEU A 89 15.51 -10.26 2.43
C LEU A 89 14.54 -10.09 1.24
N VAL A 90 14.69 -10.93 0.22
CA VAL A 90 13.74 -11.01 -0.90
C VAL A 90 12.39 -11.55 -0.43
N GLY A 91 12.40 -12.53 0.47
CA GLY A 91 11.18 -13.02 1.13
C GLY A 91 10.42 -11.91 1.85
N VAL A 92 11.12 -11.06 2.62
CA VAL A 92 10.53 -9.89 3.30
C VAL A 92 9.95 -8.90 2.28
N TYR A 93 10.63 -8.66 1.16
CA TYR A 93 10.14 -7.80 0.10
C TYR A 93 8.82 -8.30 -0.52
N TYR A 94 8.73 -9.59 -0.84
CA TYR A 94 7.51 -10.17 -1.40
C TYR A 94 6.40 -10.31 -0.35
N ALA A 95 6.73 -10.58 0.91
CA ALA A 95 5.77 -10.55 2.01
C ALA A 95 5.17 -9.14 2.19
N TRP A 96 6.00 -8.09 2.07
CA TRP A 96 5.55 -6.71 2.03
C TRP A 96 4.59 -6.46 0.86
N CYS A 97 4.97 -6.88 -0.36
CA CYS A 97 4.08 -6.78 -1.53
C CYS A 97 2.75 -7.48 -1.26
N PHE A 98 2.78 -8.70 -0.75
CA PHE A 98 1.56 -9.45 -0.44
C PHE A 98 0.71 -8.75 0.61
N SER A 99 1.31 -8.13 1.63
CA SER A 99 0.59 -7.35 2.64
C SER A 99 -0.14 -6.15 2.04
N LEU A 100 0.42 -5.49 1.02
CA LEU A 100 -0.24 -4.43 0.26
C LEU A 100 -1.50 -4.94 -0.44
N LEU A 101 -1.42 -6.12 -1.05
CA LEU A 101 -2.56 -6.76 -1.72
C LEU A 101 -3.66 -7.12 -0.71
N VAL A 102 -3.30 -7.78 0.39
CA VAL A 102 -4.26 -8.17 1.44
C VAL A 102 -4.95 -6.93 2.02
N TYR A 103 -4.18 -5.88 2.30
CA TYR A 103 -4.72 -4.62 2.78
C TYR A 103 -5.69 -3.98 1.78
N GLY A 104 -5.31 -3.94 0.50
CA GLY A 104 -6.17 -3.43 -0.57
C GLY A 104 -7.48 -4.21 -0.67
N VAL A 105 -7.41 -5.54 -0.73
CA VAL A 105 -8.59 -6.43 -0.80
C VAL A 105 -9.49 -6.26 0.43
N GLN A 106 -8.93 -6.19 1.64
CA GLN A 106 -9.74 -5.93 2.84
C GLN A 106 -10.47 -4.59 2.74
N ARG A 107 -9.78 -3.52 2.33
CA ARG A 107 -10.40 -2.19 2.16
C ARG A 107 -11.47 -2.18 1.07
N GLY A 108 -11.25 -2.88 -0.04
CA GLY A 108 -12.25 -3.06 -1.08
C GLY A 108 -13.49 -3.82 -0.59
N ARG A 109 -13.31 -4.87 0.22
CA ARG A 109 -14.42 -5.58 0.86
C ARG A 109 -15.24 -4.67 1.77
N TRP A 110 -14.58 -3.85 2.59
CA TRP A 110 -15.28 -2.88 3.44
C TRP A 110 -16.04 -1.85 2.62
N ALA A 111 -15.46 -1.33 1.53
CA ALA A 111 -16.17 -0.42 0.63
C ALA A 111 -17.39 -1.08 -0.02
N TYR A 112 -17.31 -2.36 -0.38
CA TYR A 112 -18.45 -3.09 -0.94
C TYR A 112 -19.57 -3.27 0.09
N VAL A 113 -19.24 -3.68 1.32
CA VAL A 113 -20.23 -3.86 2.40
C VAL A 113 -20.93 -2.54 2.73
N LEU A 114 -20.17 -1.44 2.81
CA LEU A 114 -20.69 -0.10 3.13
C LEU A 114 -21.44 0.57 1.97
N ARG A 115 -21.54 -0.06 0.79
CA ARG A 115 -22.29 0.49 -0.35
C ARG A 115 -23.80 0.30 -0.20
N ASP A 116 -24.19 -0.77 0.48
CA ASP A 116 -25.58 -1.22 0.57
C ASP A 116 -26.26 -0.82 1.90
N ASP A 117 -25.51 -0.15 2.80
CA ASP A 117 -25.98 0.48 4.05
C ASP A 117 -26.37 1.96 3.82
#